data_AF-A0A542DMX4-F1
#
_entry.id   AF-A0A542DMX4-F1
#
_cell.length_a   1.000
_cell.length_b   1.000
_cell.length_c   1.000
_cell.angle_alpha   90.00
_cell.angle_beta   90.00
_cell.angle_gamma   90.00
#
_symmetry.space_group_name_H-M   'P 1'
#
loop_
_entity.id
_entity.type
_entity.pdbx_description
1 polymer ?
#
loop_
_entity_poly.entity_id
_entity_poly.type
_entity_poly.pdbx_seq_one_letter_code
_entity_poly.pdbx_strand_id
1 'polypeptide(L)'
;MEPNQSDWRLSAACRDTDPDGLFVRGAEQNRAKLVCMGCPVRTECLAEALDNRIDFGVWGGMTERERRALLRRRPEVVSWWDLLESAKREFDPDEADRTARVS
;
A
#
# COMPACT_ATOMS: atom_id res chain seq x y z
N MET A 1 14.01 6.46 17.83
CA MET A 1 13.81 7.03 16.49
C MET A 1 13.86 5.83 15.55
N GLU A 2 12.69 5.27 15.29
CA GLU A 2 12.50 4.01 14.55
C GLU A 2 12.90 4.20 13.08
N PRO A 3 13.42 3.15 12.42
CA PRO A 3 14.25 3.29 11.23
C PRO A 3 13.47 3.79 10.02
N ASN A 4 14.18 4.57 9.21
CA ASN A 4 14.06 4.74 7.77
C ASN A 4 13.50 3.48 7.08
N GLN A 5 12.17 3.36 7.03
CA GLN A 5 11.51 2.72 5.91
C GLN A 5 11.80 3.65 4.75
N SER A 6 12.58 3.18 3.76
CA SER A 6 12.82 3.86 2.49
C SER A 6 11.61 4.72 2.13
N ASP A 7 11.80 6.01 1.81
CA ASP A 7 10.70 6.97 1.61
C ASP A 7 9.90 6.64 0.34
N TRP A 8 9.24 5.50 0.36
CA TRP A 8 8.45 4.89 -0.70
C TRP A 8 7.33 5.83 -1.11
N ARG A 9 6.90 6.70 -0.19
CA ARG A 9 5.93 7.77 -0.46
C ARG A 9 6.43 8.72 -1.56
N LEU A 10 7.75 8.90 -1.73
CA LEU A 10 8.33 9.66 -2.84
C LEU A 10 8.19 8.96 -4.19
N SER A 11 7.97 7.64 -4.21
CA SER A 11 7.73 6.88 -5.44
C SER A 11 6.24 6.61 -5.68
N ALA A 12 5.35 7.18 -4.85
CA ALA A 12 3.91 6.98 -4.98
C ALA A 12 3.35 7.75 -6.19
N ALA A 13 2.69 7.01 -7.10
CA ALA A 13 2.05 7.60 -8.28
C ALA A 13 0.95 8.61 -7.93
N CYS A 14 0.34 8.50 -6.74
CA CYS A 14 -0.69 9.45 -6.27
C CYS A 14 -0.11 10.73 -5.67
N ARG A 15 1.21 10.83 -5.44
CA ARG A 15 1.83 11.98 -4.78
C ARG A 15 1.55 13.29 -5.52
N ASP A 16 1.58 13.24 -6.84
CA ASP A 16 1.45 14.42 -7.71
C ASP A 16 0.01 14.62 -8.22
N THR A 17 -0.95 13.88 -7.65
CA THR A 17 -2.40 13.99 -7.95
C THR A 17 -3.09 14.95 -6.99
N ASP A 18 -4.16 15.59 -7.45
CA ASP A 18 -5.03 16.44 -6.64
C ASP A 18 -5.52 15.71 -5.36
N PRO A 19 -5.20 16.23 -4.15
CA PRO A 19 -5.64 15.64 -2.89
C PRO A 19 -7.15 15.47 -2.79
N ASP A 20 -7.93 16.42 -3.33
CA ASP A 20 -9.40 16.37 -3.26
C ASP A 20 -9.95 15.14 -4.03
N GLY A 21 -9.25 14.71 -5.08
CA GLY A 21 -9.56 13.49 -5.83
C GLY A 21 -9.19 12.19 -5.11
N LEU A 22 -8.35 12.25 -4.07
CA LEU A 22 -7.89 11.10 -3.30
C LEU A 22 -8.68 10.88 -2.00
N PHE A 23 -9.22 11.95 -1.41
CA PHE A 23 -10.00 11.92 -0.16
C PHE A 23 -11.52 11.84 -0.37
N VAL A 24 -11.94 11.16 -1.43
CA VAL A 24 -13.36 10.97 -1.79
C VAL A 24 -14.03 9.83 -1.00
N ARG A 25 -15.37 9.85 -0.96
CA ARG A 25 -16.21 8.84 -0.27
C ARG A 25 -17.06 8.04 -1.26
N GLY A 26 -17.51 6.86 -0.84
CA GLY A 26 -18.45 6.05 -1.62
C GLY A 26 -17.91 5.62 -2.98
N ALA A 27 -18.75 5.71 -4.02
CA ALA A 27 -18.40 5.23 -5.37
C ALA A 27 -17.22 5.96 -6.00
N GLU A 28 -16.92 7.19 -5.58
CA GLU A 28 -15.80 7.97 -6.11
C GLU A 28 -14.44 7.41 -5.71
N GLN A 29 -14.37 6.61 -4.62
CA GLN A 29 -13.16 5.89 -4.25
C GLN A 29 -12.68 4.94 -5.36
N ASN A 30 -13.57 4.49 -6.24
CA ASN A 30 -13.18 3.68 -7.39
C ASN A 30 -12.22 4.42 -8.33
N ARG A 31 -12.33 5.75 -8.47
CA ARG A 31 -11.38 6.54 -9.27
C ARG A 31 -10.00 6.59 -8.61
N ALA A 32 -9.96 6.79 -7.29
CA ALA A 32 -8.71 6.73 -6.52
C ALA A 32 -8.03 5.34 -6.63
N LYS A 33 -8.81 4.25 -6.66
CA LYS A 33 -8.26 2.89 -6.88
C LYS A 33 -7.55 2.75 -8.23
N LEU A 34 -8.01 3.44 -9.28
CA LEU A 34 -7.37 3.39 -10.60
C LEU A 34 -5.95 3.96 -10.56
N VAL A 35 -5.72 5.04 -9.80
CA VAL A 35 -4.39 5.63 -9.59
C VAL A 35 -3.44 4.59 -8.97
N CYS A 36 -3.95 3.73 -8.08
CA CYS A 36 -3.15 2.71 -7.46
C CYS A 36 -2.78 1.54 -8.40
N MET A 37 -3.45 1.32 -9.53
CA MET A 37 -3.29 0.07 -10.31
C MET A 37 -1.89 -0.14 -10.91
N GLY A 38 -1.13 0.92 -11.15
CA GLY A 38 0.27 0.86 -11.62
C GLY A 38 1.28 1.48 -10.65
N CYS A 39 0.89 1.73 -9.40
CA CYS A 39 1.78 2.38 -8.44
C CYS A 39 2.89 1.40 -8.00
N PRO A 40 4.19 1.75 -8.12
CA PRO A 40 5.30 0.84 -7.79
C PRO A 40 5.37 0.51 -6.29
N VAL A 41 4.84 1.40 -5.46
CA VAL A 41 4.87 1.31 -3.98
C VAL A 41 3.53 0.88 -3.39
N ARG A 42 2.74 0.12 -4.15
CA ARG A 42 1.38 -0.28 -3.75
C ARG A 42 1.39 -1.20 -2.53
N THR A 43 2.39 -2.08 -2.46
CA THR A 43 2.57 -3.06 -1.37
C THR A 43 2.89 -2.35 -0.06
N GLU A 44 3.88 -1.48 -0.11
CA GLU A 44 4.35 -0.60 0.96
C GLU A 44 3.20 0.27 1.48
N CYS A 45 2.48 0.91 0.56
CA CYS A 45 1.30 1.71 0.89
C CYS A 45 0.20 0.91 1.59
N LEU A 46 -0.07 -0.33 1.15
CA LEU A 46 -1.10 -1.17 1.77
C LEU A 46 -0.68 -1.65 3.16
N ALA A 47 0.58 -2.10 3.30
CA ALA A 47 1.12 -2.60 4.54
C ALA A 47 1.05 -1.54 5.65
N GLU A 48 1.52 -0.33 5.36
CA GLU A 48 1.45 0.81 6.30
C GLU A 48 0.01 1.05 6.79
N ALA A 49 -0.97 1.00 5.88
CA ALA A 49 -2.37 1.23 6.23
C ALA A 49 -2.98 0.10 7.09
N LEU A 50 -2.53 -1.13 6.90
CA LEU A 50 -3.01 -2.30 7.65
C LEU A 50 -2.37 -2.38 9.03
N ASP A 51 -1.05 -2.20 9.12
CA ASP A 51 -0.28 -2.22 10.37
C ASP A 51 -0.71 -1.07 11.30
N ASN A 52 -0.86 0.14 10.76
CA ASN A 52 -1.31 1.31 11.54
C ASN A 52 -2.83 1.43 11.65
N ARG A 53 -3.60 0.48 11.07
CA ARG A 53 -5.07 0.47 11.07
C ARG A 53 -5.71 1.79 10.64
N ILE A 54 -5.16 2.40 9.58
CA ILE A 54 -5.66 3.66 9.03
C ILE A 54 -7.10 3.46 8.54
N ASP A 55 -8.02 4.30 9.01
CA ASP A 55 -9.48 4.16 8.88
C ASP A 55 -10.11 5.12 7.86
N PHE A 56 -9.30 5.73 6.99
CA PHE A 56 -9.83 6.57 5.90
C PHE A 56 -9.04 6.37 4.61
N GLY A 57 -9.62 6.87 3.50
CA GLY A 57 -9.00 6.91 2.19
C GLY A 57 -8.77 5.56 1.51
N VAL A 58 -8.21 5.63 0.31
CA VAL A 58 -7.75 4.47 -0.48
C VAL A 58 -6.25 4.31 -0.27
N TRP A 59 -5.83 3.10 0.12
CA TRP A 59 -4.43 2.77 0.38
C TRP A 59 -4.09 1.48 -0.35
N GLY A 60 -3.01 1.50 -1.13
CA GLY A 60 -2.58 0.35 -1.93
C GLY A 60 -3.66 -0.22 -2.85
N GLY A 61 -4.60 0.61 -3.31
CA GLY A 61 -5.75 0.18 -4.11
C GLY A 61 -6.87 -0.49 -3.32
N MET A 62 -6.91 -0.36 -1.99
CA MET A 62 -8.00 -0.84 -1.14
C MET A 62 -8.70 0.30 -0.41
N THR A 63 -10.03 0.27 -0.44
CA THR A 63 -10.89 1.12 0.39
C THR A 63 -10.79 0.71 1.86
N GLU A 64 -11.19 1.62 2.74
CA GLU A 64 -11.28 1.35 4.18
C GLU A 64 -12.09 0.08 4.50
N ARG A 65 -13.26 -0.07 3.86
CA ARG A 65 -14.15 -1.23 4.07
C ARG A 65 -13.47 -2.55 3.69
N GLU A 66 -12.72 -2.55 2.59
CA GLU A 66 -11.96 -3.73 2.13
C GLU A 66 -10.82 -4.06 3.10
N ARG A 67 -10.07 -3.05 3.58
CA ARG A 67 -9.01 -3.24 4.58
C ARG A 67 -9.57 -3.79 5.89
N ARG A 68 -10.67 -3.24 6.41
CA ARG A 68 -11.33 -3.77 7.62
C ARG A 68 -11.79 -5.21 7.43
N ALA A 69 -12.27 -5.59 6.25
CA ALA A 69 -12.65 -6.97 5.97
C ALA A 69 -11.44 -7.91 5.95
N LEU A 70 -10.31 -7.46 5.41
CA LEU A 70 -9.05 -8.21 5.39
C LEU A 70 -8.51 -8.43 6.81
N LEU A 71 -8.43 -7.37 7.63
CA LEU A 71 -7.98 -7.46 9.03
C LEU A 71 -8.83 -8.44 9.85
N ARG A 72 -10.14 -8.50 9.62
CA ARG A 72 -11.02 -9.49 10.29
C ARG A 72 -10.79 -10.93 9.84
N ARG A 73 -10.39 -11.14 8.59
CA ARG A 73 -10.15 -12.48 8.03
C ARG A 73 -8.79 -13.04 8.41
N ARG A 74 -7.84 -12.18 8.78
CA ARG A 74 -6.44 -12.51 9.05
C ARG A 74 -5.99 -11.92 10.40
N PRO A 75 -6.65 -12.26 11.53
CA PRO A 75 -6.30 -11.72 12.84
C PRO A 75 -4.91 -12.17 13.34
N GLU A 76 -4.33 -13.21 12.75
CA GLU A 76 -3.02 -13.78 13.10
C GLU A 76 -1.83 -13.03 12.52
N VAL A 77 -2.05 -12.11 11.57
CA VAL A 77 -0.97 -11.36 10.93
C VAL A 77 -0.51 -10.24 11.85
N VAL A 78 0.75 -10.32 12.30
CA VAL A 78 1.37 -9.35 13.23
C VAL A 78 2.07 -8.22 12.48
N SER A 79 2.60 -8.50 11.29
CA SER A 79 3.30 -7.53 10.43
C SER A 79 2.82 -7.73 8.99
N TRP A 80 2.03 -6.78 8.51
CA TRP A 80 1.56 -6.76 7.13
C TRP A 80 2.69 -6.38 6.17
N TRP A 81 3.64 -5.57 6.63
CA TRP A 81 4.85 -5.27 5.88
C TRP A 81 5.60 -6.55 5.49
N ASP A 82 5.98 -7.38 6.47
CA ASP A 82 6.75 -8.60 6.20
C ASP A 82 5.96 -9.59 5.32
N LEU A 83 4.66 -9.74 5.60
CA LEU A 83 3.80 -10.64 4.85
C LEU A 83 3.69 -10.22 3.38
N LEU A 84 3.41 -8.95 3.12
CA LEU A 84 3.17 -8.46 1.76
C LEU A 84 4.48 -8.29 0.98
N GLU A 85 5.59 -7.93 1.63
CA GLU A 85 6.90 -7.85 1.00
C GLU A 85 7.43 -9.24 0.62
N SER A 86 7.26 -10.24 1.49
CA SER A 86 7.59 -11.63 1.16
C SER A 86 6.80 -12.12 -0.05
N ALA A 87 5.48 -11.85 -0.07
CA ALA A 87 4.65 -12.17 -1.23
C ALA A 87 5.13 -11.43 -2.49
N LYS A 88 5.44 -10.12 -2.42
CA LYS A 88 5.96 -9.34 -3.57
C LYS A 88 7.22 -9.99 -4.16
N ARG A 89 8.17 -10.40 -3.33
CA ARG A 89 9.43 -11.05 -3.76
C ARG A 89 9.21 -12.42 -4.38
N GLU A 90 8.24 -13.19 -3.90
CA GLU A 90 7.89 -14.50 -4.47
C GLU A 90 7.25 -14.39 -5.85
N PHE A 91 6.42 -13.36 -6.07
CA PHE A 91 5.70 -13.16 -7.34
C PHE A 91 6.49 -12.39 -8.40
N ASP A 92 7.47 -11.57 -8.01
CA ASP A 92 8.39 -10.87 -8.91
C ASP A 92 9.85 -10.95 -8.41
N PRO A 93 10.54 -12.07 -8.66
CA PRO A 93 11.93 -12.23 -8.24
C PRO A 93 12.90 -11.30 -8.96
N ASP A 94 12.54 -10.81 -10.16
CA ASP A 94 13.37 -9.89 -10.96
C ASP A 94 13.33 -8.45 -10.41
N GLU A 95 12.20 -7.98 -9.86
CA GLU A 95 12.11 -6.70 -9.14
C GLU A 95 12.89 -6.73 -7.82
N ALA A 96 12.86 -7.87 -7.11
CA ALA A 96 13.59 -8.07 -5.86
C ALA A 96 15.11 -7.98 -6.07
N ASP A 97 15.63 -8.60 -7.14
CA ASP A 97 17.05 -8.53 -7.52
C ASP A 97 17.48 -7.12 -7.92
N ARG A 98 16.61 -6.33 -8.59
CA ARG A 98 16.91 -4.92 -8.92
C ARG A 98 16.95 -4.02 -7.68
N THR A 99 16.05 -4.22 -6.73
CA THR A 99 16.00 -3.44 -5.47
C THR A 99 17.23 -3.73 -4.60
N ALA A 100 17.64 -5.00 -4.54
CA ALA A 100 18.84 -5.44 -3.83
C ALA A 100 20.15 -4.91 -4.43
N ARG A 101 20.18 -4.56 -5.72
CA ARG A 101 21.35 -4.00 -6.42
C ARG A 101 21.49 -2.47 -6.34
N VAL A 102 20.43 -1.76 -5.93
CA VAL A 102 20.38 -0.30 -5.82
C VAL A 102 20.56 0.18 -4.37
N SER A 103 20.71 -0.76 -3.42
CA SER A 103 20.96 -0.51 -1.99
C SER A 103 22.44 -0.57 -1.62
#